data_AF-J5SAE9-F1
#
_entry.id   AF-J5SAE9-F1
#
_cell.length_a   1.000
_cell.length_b   1.000
_cell.length_c   1.000
_cell.angle_alpha   90.00
_cell.angle_beta   90.00
_cell.angle_gamma   90.00
#
_symmetry.space_group_name_H-M   'P 1'
#
loop_
_entity.id
_entity.type
_entity.pdbx_description
1 polymer ?
#
loop_
_entity_poly.entity_id
_entity_poly.type
_entity_poly.pdbx_seq_one_letter_code
_entity_poly.pdbx_strand_id
1 'polypeptide(L)'
;MLRLVWHRTERFIIVPTRALRRISHNSGHSLQEQVLTLISTKTSLNSDDKLKIREYWSDMADYKNLRKERNTLLENSILHEVKIEDFVRFVDRTKNASMTTRGLYRRECLYQSKKNLDLVNQVVSQVSSAGQQTPLITQVDTMHWCVDDAISTGDIVMAADLFLLYYRLFAEDTKLDEPYARKIISTLAYPNPLHDHVHLVKYLQLNSLFERRAGNGIKLTRFQLEILSSKALGLGDEAPQLCKAILNKLMNINFSSATELKLRDDQVLLAYKSIDENYRRGNVASVYFTWNKIKEHYVSISAHDSRIIYKVFKICTHNRAYRSLCSEIFWQLTPEYYCNNPLILPALIDFITKRDSLTMAKELMQNINRYTLPENHHIVWLNKRCLSSLLRMHLKFNDSNGVDRVLKQITTNFRTLSQENYQAIIIHLFKTQNLDHIAKAIKLLDTIPPKQAMLAYGSIINELVDWKLASKVKFTDNLMALINELLMKAHDYDPEHRSSLWNVVSSLYIKKLCHYKKQNGKSVVNAKEDIDLAKLLYLIATKKKNTRWTKSNSNPFIISTPSDVELKINNQNRFTILRNIALSAFKIERTDIFLWACAATIPEWYDD
;
A
#
# COMPACT_ATOMS: atom_id res chain seq x y z
N MET A 1 0.75 -0.63 18.87
CA MET A 1 0.84 -0.92 17.41
C MET A 1 2.05 -1.81 17.05
N LEU A 2 3.25 -1.59 17.63
CA LEU A 2 4.44 -2.45 17.45
C LEU A 2 4.30 -3.90 17.98
N ARG A 3 3.57 -4.13 19.08
CA ARG A 3 3.27 -5.50 19.60
C ARG A 3 2.36 -6.32 18.67
N LEU A 4 1.52 -5.68 17.88
CA LEU A 4 0.59 -6.34 16.92
C LEU A 4 1.27 -6.71 15.61
N VAL A 5 2.34 -5.98 15.24
CA VAL A 5 3.22 -6.35 14.12
C VAL A 5 4.06 -7.56 14.51
N TRP A 6 4.59 -7.61 15.74
CA TRP A 6 5.39 -8.73 16.25
C TRP A 6 4.63 -10.08 16.24
N HIS A 7 3.37 -10.10 16.66
CA HIS A 7 2.57 -11.34 16.64
C HIS A 7 2.02 -11.74 15.26
N ARG A 8 2.05 -10.83 14.26
CA ARG A 8 1.60 -11.15 12.89
C ARG A 8 2.75 -11.55 11.96
N THR A 9 3.97 -11.07 12.19
CA THR A 9 5.16 -11.52 11.45
C THR A 9 5.73 -12.85 11.95
N GLU A 10 5.39 -13.31 13.16
CA GLU A 10 5.72 -14.66 13.66
C GLU A 10 5.09 -15.80 12.84
N ARG A 11 4.05 -15.52 12.03
CA ARG A 11 3.40 -16.55 11.19
C ARG A 11 4.15 -16.90 9.90
N PHE A 12 5.18 -16.14 9.52
CA PHE A 12 5.76 -16.24 8.18
C PHE A 12 7.21 -16.74 8.11
N ILE A 13 7.85 -17.06 9.25
CA ILE A 13 9.23 -17.61 9.29
C ILE A 13 9.39 -18.82 10.21
N ILE A 14 8.32 -19.26 10.86
CA ILE A 14 8.24 -20.59 11.45
C ILE A 14 7.08 -21.21 10.69
N VAL A 15 7.30 -22.37 10.05
CA VAL A 15 6.17 -23.17 9.53
C VAL A 15 5.11 -23.14 10.62
N PRO A 16 3.85 -22.74 10.32
CA PRO A 16 2.87 -22.48 11.36
C PRO A 16 2.91 -23.61 12.38
N THR A 17 3.19 -23.28 13.64
CA THR A 17 3.37 -24.26 14.72
C THR A 17 2.17 -25.20 14.84
N ARG A 18 1.01 -24.81 14.28
CA ARG A 18 -0.19 -25.65 14.14
C ARG A 18 -0.17 -26.67 13.00
N ALA A 19 0.58 -26.44 11.92
CA ALA A 19 0.78 -27.39 10.84
C ALA A 19 1.87 -28.42 11.18
N LEU A 20 2.94 -28.01 11.87
CA LEU A 20 3.97 -28.92 12.40
C LEU A 20 3.44 -29.81 13.55
N ARG A 21 2.58 -29.28 14.43
CA ARG A 21 1.95 -30.06 15.53
C ARG A 21 1.05 -31.21 15.10
N ARG A 22 0.71 -31.35 13.82
CA ARG A 22 -0.21 -32.40 13.37
C ARG A 22 0.46 -33.72 13.02
N ILE A 23 1.79 -33.79 12.95
CA ILE A 23 2.52 -35.03 12.61
C ILE A 23 3.19 -35.66 13.84
N SER A 24 3.32 -34.92 14.95
CA SER A 24 4.06 -35.36 16.15
C SER A 24 3.34 -36.37 17.07
N HIS A 25 2.36 -37.13 16.58
CA HIS A 25 1.59 -38.05 17.44
C HIS A 25 1.83 -39.55 17.22
N ASN A 26 2.79 -39.97 16.40
CA ASN A 26 2.97 -41.40 16.09
C ASN A 26 4.34 -42.03 16.42
N SER A 27 5.27 -41.34 17.09
CA SER A 27 6.51 -41.98 17.55
C SER A 27 6.82 -41.58 18.99
N GLY A 28 6.89 -42.55 19.91
CA GLY A 28 7.20 -42.33 21.33
C GLY A 28 8.63 -41.88 21.64
N HIS A 29 9.40 -41.44 20.65
CA HIS A 29 10.80 -41.01 20.76
C HIS A 29 10.93 -39.48 20.70
N SER A 30 11.84 -38.91 21.49
CA SER A 30 12.15 -37.48 21.47
C SER A 30 12.68 -37.05 20.09
N LEU A 31 12.46 -35.80 19.67
CA LEU A 31 12.97 -35.29 18.39
C LEU A 31 14.51 -35.37 18.31
N GLN A 32 15.20 -35.26 19.44
CA GLN A 32 16.64 -35.43 19.56
C GLN A 32 17.07 -36.87 19.22
N GLU A 33 16.41 -37.88 19.80
CA GLU A 33 16.65 -39.31 19.49
C GLU A 33 16.38 -39.63 18.00
N GLN A 34 15.36 -39.02 17.42
CA GLN A 34 15.04 -39.19 16.00
C GLN A 34 16.15 -38.63 15.10
N VAL A 35 16.74 -37.47 15.45
CA VAL A 35 17.87 -36.88 14.71
C VAL A 35 19.15 -37.71 14.92
N LEU A 36 19.41 -38.23 16.12
CA LEU A 36 20.55 -39.11 16.39
C LEU A 36 20.47 -40.42 15.61
N THR A 37 19.28 -41.03 15.56
CA THR A 37 19.03 -42.22 14.73
C THR A 37 19.26 -41.90 13.27
N LEU A 38 18.86 -40.72 12.81
CA LEU A 38 19.09 -40.31 11.44
C LEU A 38 20.58 -40.14 11.10
N ILE A 39 21.38 -39.57 12.01
CA ILE A 39 22.82 -39.40 11.81
C ILE A 39 23.54 -40.75 11.68
N SER A 40 23.08 -41.77 12.41
CA SER A 40 23.63 -43.13 12.31
C SER A 40 23.19 -43.88 11.04
N THR A 41 22.09 -43.48 10.39
CA THR A 41 21.64 -44.09 9.12
C THR A 41 22.53 -43.69 7.93
N LYS A 42 22.78 -44.64 7.02
CA LYS A 42 23.67 -44.46 5.86
C LYS A 42 23.01 -43.82 4.62
N THR A 43 21.77 -43.34 4.73
CA THR A 43 20.98 -42.82 3.60
C THR A 43 21.20 -41.32 3.37
N SER A 44 20.85 -40.85 2.16
CA SER A 44 20.75 -39.42 1.83
C SER A 44 19.49 -38.80 2.44
N LEU A 45 19.56 -37.53 2.85
CA LEU A 45 18.44 -36.81 3.46
C LEU A 45 17.25 -36.62 2.50
N ASN A 46 16.11 -37.22 2.80
CA ASN A 46 14.85 -36.96 2.12
C ASN A 46 14.15 -35.69 2.69
N SER A 47 12.93 -35.39 2.21
CA SER A 47 12.18 -34.20 2.67
C SER A 47 11.71 -34.30 4.12
N ASP A 48 11.30 -35.48 4.58
CA ASP A 48 10.81 -35.73 5.95
C ASP A 48 11.96 -35.63 6.95
N ASP A 49 13.12 -36.16 6.60
CA ASP A 49 14.37 -36.06 7.36
C ASP A 49 14.77 -34.60 7.58
N LYS A 50 14.70 -33.79 6.51
CA LYS A 50 14.96 -32.34 6.59
C LYS A 50 13.95 -31.63 7.48
N LEU A 51 12.70 -32.11 7.51
CA LEU A 51 11.64 -31.53 8.32
C LEU A 51 11.84 -31.84 9.81
N LYS A 52 12.18 -33.09 10.16
CA LYS A 52 12.54 -33.51 11.54
C LYS A 52 13.67 -32.66 12.12
N ILE A 53 14.74 -32.44 11.34
CA ILE A 53 15.86 -31.60 11.76
C ILE A 53 15.40 -30.15 12.04
N ARG A 54 14.50 -29.60 11.21
CA ARG A 54 13.97 -28.24 11.41
C ARG A 54 13.01 -28.14 12.60
N GLU A 55 12.24 -29.19 12.89
CA GLU A 55 11.41 -29.28 14.09
C GLU A 55 12.27 -29.32 15.35
N TYR A 56 13.31 -30.16 15.37
CA TYR A 56 14.32 -30.19 16.44
C TYR A 56 14.90 -28.78 16.72
N TRP A 57 15.27 -28.03 15.67
CA TRP A 57 15.74 -26.65 15.83
C TRP A 57 14.69 -25.68 16.37
N SER A 58 13.41 -25.92 16.05
CA SER A 58 12.30 -25.07 16.47
C SER A 58 11.98 -25.29 17.93
N ASP A 59 12.00 -26.54 18.39
CA ASP A 59 11.84 -26.92 19.79
C ASP A 59 12.99 -26.37 20.64
N MET A 60 14.22 -26.46 20.15
CA MET A 60 15.38 -25.78 20.75
C MET A 60 15.29 -24.25 20.78
N ALA A 61 14.47 -23.64 19.92
CA ALA A 61 14.33 -22.19 19.82
C ALA A 61 13.11 -21.63 20.57
N ASP A 62 12.25 -22.45 21.19
CA ASP A 62 10.97 -21.99 21.74
C ASP A 62 11.14 -21.14 23.03
N TYR A 63 10.76 -19.87 22.92
CA TYR A 63 11.20 -18.75 23.76
C TYR A 63 10.69 -18.79 25.21
N LYS A 64 9.62 -19.54 25.50
CA LYS A 64 9.02 -19.59 26.84
C LYS A 64 9.88 -20.35 27.86
N ASN A 65 10.73 -21.26 27.42
CA ASN A 65 11.58 -22.09 28.29
C ASN A 65 13.04 -21.58 28.37
N LEU A 66 13.53 -20.90 27.34
CA LEU A 66 14.91 -20.38 27.22
C LEU A 66 15.42 -19.50 28.39
N ARG A 67 14.54 -18.81 29.14
CA ARG A 67 14.94 -17.97 30.28
C ARG A 67 15.05 -18.71 31.61
N LYS A 68 14.33 -19.83 31.77
CA LYS A 68 14.34 -20.60 33.03
C LYS A 68 15.33 -21.76 33.01
N GLU A 69 15.89 -22.07 31.84
CA GLU A 69 16.47 -23.38 31.54
C GLU A 69 17.68 -23.27 30.60
N ARG A 70 18.57 -22.30 30.85
CA ARG A 70 19.82 -22.13 30.07
C ARG A 70 20.72 -23.37 30.08
N ASN A 71 20.64 -24.19 31.13
CA ASN A 71 21.45 -25.40 31.26
C ASN A 71 20.88 -26.59 30.48
N THR A 72 19.55 -26.70 30.29
CA THR A 72 18.88 -27.83 29.60
C THR A 72 19.00 -27.76 28.08
N LEU A 73 19.09 -26.57 27.49
CA LEU A 73 19.37 -26.42 26.04
C LEU A 73 20.71 -27.00 25.61
N LEU A 74 21.68 -26.94 26.52
CA LEU A 74 23.02 -27.47 26.32
C LEU A 74 23.06 -28.99 26.50
N GLU A 75 22.16 -29.55 27.32
CA GLU A 75 22.01 -31.00 27.53
C GLU A 75 21.31 -31.67 26.35
N ASN A 76 20.38 -30.97 25.70
CA ASN A 76 19.61 -31.49 24.56
C ASN A 76 20.36 -31.42 23.20
N SER A 77 21.62 -30.97 23.20
CA SER A 77 22.43 -30.87 21.97
C SER A 77 22.92 -32.26 21.55
N ILE A 78 22.65 -32.60 20.30
CA ILE A 78 23.04 -33.91 19.73
C ILE A 78 24.56 -34.13 19.71
N LEU A 79 25.38 -33.07 19.75
CA LEU A 79 26.85 -33.19 19.76
C LEU A 79 27.41 -33.88 21.00
N HIS A 80 26.68 -33.91 22.12
CA HIS A 80 27.12 -34.63 23.33
C HIS A 80 26.84 -36.13 23.29
N GLU A 81 25.80 -36.55 22.56
CA GLU A 81 25.34 -37.94 22.55
C GLU A 81 25.87 -38.74 21.35
N VAL A 82 26.28 -38.06 20.28
CA VAL A 82 26.79 -38.69 19.06
C VAL A 82 28.31 -38.86 19.11
N LYS A 83 28.81 -39.96 18.55
CA LYS A 83 30.24 -40.10 18.25
C LYS A 83 30.63 -39.11 17.15
N ILE A 84 31.69 -38.35 17.37
CA ILE A 84 32.13 -37.28 16.46
C ILE A 84 32.39 -37.83 15.06
N GLU A 85 32.98 -39.02 14.96
CA GLU A 85 33.29 -39.65 13.67
C GLU A 85 32.03 -39.95 12.86
N ASP A 86 30.94 -40.35 13.52
CA ASP A 86 29.67 -40.63 12.87
C ASP A 86 28.97 -39.33 12.46
N PHE A 87 29.06 -38.29 13.30
CA PHE A 87 28.55 -36.96 12.98
C PHE A 87 29.26 -36.33 11.78
N VAL A 88 30.59 -36.34 11.77
CA VAL A 88 31.40 -35.79 10.67
C VAL A 88 31.15 -36.57 9.39
N ARG A 89 31.11 -37.92 9.45
CA ARG A 89 30.81 -38.74 8.27
C ARG A 89 29.43 -38.42 7.69
N PHE A 90 28.42 -38.18 8.53
CA PHE A 90 27.10 -37.72 8.09
C PHE A 90 27.15 -36.34 7.43
N VAL A 91 27.88 -35.40 8.03
CA VAL A 91 28.04 -34.04 7.51
C VAL A 91 28.74 -34.07 6.16
N ASP A 92 29.88 -34.74 6.01
CA ASP A 92 30.63 -34.81 4.75
C ASP A 92 29.83 -35.45 3.62
N ARG A 93 29.03 -36.47 3.93
CA ARG A 93 28.13 -37.11 2.96
C ARG A 93 27.06 -36.16 2.42
N THR A 94 26.56 -35.23 3.23
CA THR A 94 25.31 -34.50 2.93
C THR A 94 25.46 -32.98 2.81
N LYS A 95 26.57 -32.39 3.27
CA LYS A 95 26.79 -30.94 3.33
C LYS A 95 26.75 -30.25 1.97
N ASN A 96 27.20 -30.92 0.91
CA ASN A 96 27.20 -30.34 -0.44
C ASN A 96 25.77 -30.23 -1.03
N ALA A 97 24.90 -31.18 -0.71
CA ALA A 97 23.55 -31.27 -1.29
C ALA A 97 22.43 -30.70 -0.38
N SER A 98 22.72 -30.37 0.88
CA SER A 98 21.69 -30.02 1.87
C SER A 98 22.06 -28.81 2.73
N MET A 99 21.34 -27.71 2.51
CA MET A 99 21.36 -26.54 3.40
C MET A 99 20.97 -26.91 4.85
N THR A 100 20.14 -27.95 5.02
CA THR A 100 19.71 -28.40 6.35
C THR A 100 20.86 -29.03 7.13
N THR A 101 21.70 -29.85 6.48
CA THR A 101 22.93 -30.38 7.11
C THR A 101 23.88 -29.25 7.48
N ARG A 102 24.06 -28.28 6.56
CA ARG A 102 24.91 -27.12 6.82
C ARG A 102 24.42 -26.27 7.98
N GLY A 103 23.10 -26.08 8.09
CA GLY A 103 22.48 -25.46 9.25
C GLY A 103 22.68 -26.25 10.55
N LEU A 104 22.72 -27.59 10.48
CA LEU A 104 22.81 -28.45 11.66
C LEU A 104 24.14 -28.25 12.38
N TYR A 105 25.27 -28.51 11.71
CA TYR A 105 26.56 -28.41 12.37
C TYR A 105 26.85 -26.98 12.85
N ARG A 106 26.48 -25.94 12.08
CA ARG A 106 26.68 -24.53 12.49
C ARG A 106 25.92 -24.20 13.77
N ARG A 107 24.66 -24.64 13.89
CA ARG A 107 23.84 -24.38 15.09
C ARG A 107 24.34 -25.18 16.28
N GLU A 108 24.70 -26.45 16.09
CA GLU A 108 25.27 -27.28 17.14
C GLU A 108 26.61 -26.73 17.67
N CYS A 109 27.49 -26.26 16.79
CA CYS A 109 28.72 -25.56 17.20
C CYS A 109 28.41 -24.32 18.05
N LEU A 110 27.40 -23.51 17.67
CA LEU A 110 26.97 -22.36 18.47
C LEU A 110 26.41 -22.75 19.83
N TYR A 111 25.58 -23.81 19.89
CA TYR A 111 25.07 -24.32 21.16
C TYR A 111 26.22 -24.75 22.08
N GLN A 112 27.23 -25.44 21.55
CA GLN A 112 28.36 -25.94 22.34
C GLN A 112 29.45 -24.92 22.67
N SER A 113 29.50 -23.80 21.95
CA SER A 113 30.57 -22.79 22.05
C SER A 113 30.87 -22.29 23.47
N LYS A 114 29.90 -22.30 24.39
CA LYS A 114 30.12 -21.87 25.79
C LYS A 114 30.65 -22.96 26.70
N LYS A 115 30.29 -24.23 26.48
CA LYS A 115 30.60 -25.35 27.39
C LYS A 115 31.80 -26.16 26.93
N ASN A 116 31.93 -26.43 25.63
CA ASN A 116 32.93 -27.36 25.11
C ASN A 116 33.49 -26.87 23.77
N LEU A 117 34.42 -25.94 23.86
CA LEU A 117 35.04 -25.31 22.69
C LEU A 117 36.03 -26.27 21.98
N ASP A 118 36.58 -27.25 22.71
CA ASP A 118 37.41 -28.32 22.14
C ASP A 118 36.60 -29.22 21.19
N LEU A 119 35.39 -29.61 21.59
CA LEU A 119 34.47 -30.37 20.73
C LEU A 119 34.09 -29.58 19.47
N VAL A 120 33.88 -28.26 19.61
CA VAL A 120 33.63 -27.38 18.47
C VAL A 120 34.83 -27.37 17.52
N ASN A 121 36.05 -27.20 18.03
CA ASN A 121 37.27 -27.23 17.22
C ASN A 121 37.49 -28.58 16.51
N GLN A 122 37.13 -29.70 17.14
CA GLN A 122 37.17 -31.02 16.52
C GLN A 122 36.20 -31.13 15.33
N VAL A 123 34.96 -30.66 15.48
CA VAL A 123 33.99 -30.64 14.37
C VAL A 123 34.45 -29.69 13.26
N VAL A 124 34.87 -28.47 13.61
CA VAL A 124 35.27 -27.43 12.66
C VAL A 124 36.47 -27.84 11.82
N SER A 125 37.50 -28.43 12.45
CA SER A 125 38.71 -28.89 11.75
C SER A 125 38.43 -30.00 10.73
N GLN A 126 37.41 -30.83 10.96
CA GLN A 126 37.05 -31.93 10.08
C GLN A 126 36.04 -31.54 8.99
N VAL A 127 35.16 -30.57 9.27
CA VAL A 127 34.10 -30.16 8.32
C VAL A 127 34.55 -29.04 7.36
N SER A 128 35.51 -28.21 7.76
CA SER A 128 35.96 -27.04 6.97
C SER A 128 36.70 -27.44 5.69
N SER A 129 36.33 -26.85 4.55
CA SER A 129 36.92 -27.12 3.22
C SER A 129 38.36 -26.63 3.08
N ALA A 130 38.76 -25.63 3.86
CA ALA A 130 40.13 -25.17 4.03
C ALA A 130 40.48 -25.45 5.49
N GLY A 131 41.35 -26.44 5.73
CA GLY A 131 41.72 -26.85 7.09
C GLY A 131 42.08 -25.63 7.93
N GLN A 132 41.21 -25.29 8.89
CA GLN A 132 41.35 -24.08 9.67
C GLN A 132 42.59 -24.20 10.53
N GLN A 133 43.63 -23.42 10.18
CA GLN A 133 44.96 -23.55 10.80
C GLN A 133 45.01 -23.02 12.24
N THR A 134 44.02 -22.21 12.63
CA THR A 134 43.93 -21.63 13.98
C THR A 134 42.69 -22.14 14.72
N PRO A 135 42.84 -22.69 15.93
CA PRO A 135 41.71 -23.10 16.75
C PRO A 135 40.89 -21.86 17.14
N LEU A 136 39.57 -22.03 17.21
CA LEU A 136 38.67 -21.04 17.79
C LEU A 136 38.99 -20.92 19.28
N ILE A 137 38.94 -19.70 19.83
CA ILE A 137 39.32 -19.43 21.22
C ILE A 137 38.10 -18.92 22.01
N THR A 138 37.17 -18.24 21.35
CA THR A 138 36.01 -17.61 21.98
C THR A 138 34.69 -18.02 21.32
N GLN A 139 33.57 -17.78 22.02
CA GLN A 139 32.23 -18.00 21.45
C GLN A 139 31.96 -17.06 20.25
N VAL A 140 32.58 -15.87 20.26
CA VAL A 140 32.52 -14.90 19.16
C VAL A 140 33.19 -15.48 17.92
N ASP A 141 34.37 -16.10 18.07
CA ASP A 141 35.09 -16.74 16.94
C ASP A 141 34.25 -17.86 16.32
N THR A 142 33.53 -18.61 17.17
CA THR A 142 32.61 -19.67 16.69
C THR A 142 31.47 -19.06 15.86
N MET A 143 30.91 -17.93 16.30
CA MET A 143 29.89 -17.20 15.55
C MET A 143 30.44 -16.66 14.23
N HIS A 144 31.62 -16.07 14.24
CA HIS A 144 32.32 -15.59 13.04
C HIS A 144 32.50 -16.69 12.01
N TRP A 145 33.05 -17.83 12.43
CA TRP A 145 33.22 -18.99 11.57
C TRP A 145 31.88 -19.48 10.98
N CYS A 146 30.85 -19.64 11.81
CA CYS A 146 29.53 -20.08 11.36
C CYS A 146 28.91 -19.14 10.32
N VAL A 147 29.07 -17.82 10.51
CA VAL A 147 28.56 -16.80 9.58
C VAL A 147 29.36 -16.80 8.28
N ASP A 148 30.68 -16.88 8.36
CA ASP A 148 31.55 -16.86 7.18
C ASP A 148 31.39 -18.10 6.32
N ASP A 149 31.24 -19.27 6.95
CA ASP A 149 30.92 -20.52 6.26
C ASP A 149 29.52 -20.49 5.62
N ALA A 150 28.53 -19.86 6.26
CA ALA A 150 27.21 -19.66 5.67
C ALA A 150 27.25 -18.70 4.46
N ILE A 151 28.05 -17.63 4.52
CA ILE A 151 28.23 -16.71 3.40
C ILE A 151 28.97 -17.39 2.23
N SER A 152 30.04 -18.14 2.51
CA SER A 152 30.84 -18.82 1.47
C SER A 152 30.07 -19.89 0.71
N THR A 153 29.11 -20.55 1.38
CA THR A 153 28.23 -21.57 0.79
C THR A 153 26.95 -21.01 0.19
N GLY A 154 26.76 -19.69 0.17
CA GLY A 154 25.59 -19.02 -0.39
C GLY A 154 24.32 -19.09 0.47
N ASP A 155 24.41 -19.57 1.71
CA ASP A 155 23.29 -19.68 2.65
C ASP A 155 23.01 -18.34 3.37
N ILE A 156 22.74 -17.28 2.60
CA ILE A 156 22.66 -15.87 3.08
C ILE A 156 21.67 -15.70 4.25
N VAL A 157 20.50 -16.33 4.15
CA VAL A 157 19.46 -16.27 5.18
C VAL A 157 19.92 -16.95 6.47
N MET A 158 20.66 -18.06 6.36
CA MET A 158 21.22 -18.80 7.50
C MET A 158 22.26 -17.96 8.23
N ALA A 159 23.10 -17.21 7.50
CA ALA A 159 24.09 -16.31 8.10
C ALA A 159 23.42 -15.29 9.05
N ALA A 160 22.31 -14.68 8.62
CA ALA A 160 21.53 -13.78 9.46
C ALA A 160 20.90 -14.50 10.67
N ASP A 161 20.39 -15.72 10.48
CA ASP A 161 19.79 -16.52 11.56
C ASP A 161 20.81 -16.96 12.62
N LEU A 162 22.02 -17.35 12.21
CA LEU A 162 23.11 -17.73 13.12
C LEU A 162 23.56 -16.54 13.96
N PHE A 163 23.70 -15.35 13.35
CA PHE A 163 24.01 -14.12 14.06
C PHE A 163 22.91 -13.77 15.09
N LEU A 164 21.64 -13.84 14.68
CA LEU A 164 20.51 -13.61 15.59
C LEU A 164 20.44 -14.66 16.70
N LEU A 165 20.75 -15.93 16.41
CA LEU A 165 20.77 -17.03 17.37
C LEU A 165 21.86 -16.81 18.43
N TYR A 166 23.08 -16.44 18.02
CA TYR A 166 24.18 -16.14 18.93
C TYR A 166 23.77 -15.10 19.98
N TYR A 167 23.22 -13.96 19.54
CA TYR A 167 22.78 -12.93 20.48
C TYR A 167 21.54 -13.33 21.29
N ARG A 168 20.73 -14.30 20.84
CA ARG A 168 19.67 -14.89 21.69
C ARG A 168 20.24 -15.76 22.79
N LEU A 169 21.25 -16.58 22.49
CA LEU A 169 21.90 -17.49 23.46
C LEU A 169 22.71 -16.70 24.50
N PHE A 170 23.45 -15.68 24.06
CA PHE A 170 24.40 -14.92 24.90
C PHE A 170 23.90 -13.50 25.15
N ALA A 171 22.75 -13.39 25.84
CA ALA A 171 22.02 -12.14 25.95
C ALA A 171 22.65 -11.07 26.86
N GLU A 172 23.46 -11.46 27.84
CA GLU A 172 23.84 -10.60 28.97
C GLU A 172 25.25 -9.98 28.87
N ASP A 173 26.20 -10.54 28.11
CA ASP A 173 27.63 -10.15 28.22
C ASP A 173 28.31 -9.77 26.90
N THR A 174 27.59 -9.64 25.78
CA THR A 174 28.21 -9.51 24.45
C THR A 174 27.93 -8.17 23.78
N LYS A 175 28.99 -7.41 23.51
CA LYS A 175 28.94 -6.22 22.64
C LYS A 175 28.48 -6.63 21.24
N LEU A 176 27.64 -5.81 20.63
CA LEU A 176 27.19 -6.04 19.26
C LEU A 176 28.35 -5.90 18.28
N ASP A 177 28.53 -6.92 17.44
CA ASP A 177 29.52 -6.96 16.37
C ASP A 177 28.94 -6.28 15.13
N GLU A 178 29.13 -4.96 15.09
CA GLU A 178 28.68 -4.13 13.98
C GLU A 178 29.37 -4.48 12.64
N PRO A 179 30.69 -4.77 12.57
CA PRO A 179 31.33 -5.22 11.35
C PRO A 179 30.66 -6.44 10.70
N TYR A 180 30.36 -7.48 11.48
CA TYR A 180 29.68 -8.68 10.96
C TYR A 180 28.23 -8.41 10.56
N ALA A 181 27.50 -7.59 11.33
CA ALA A 181 26.16 -7.19 10.94
C ALA A 181 26.14 -6.45 9.59
N ARG A 182 27.11 -5.56 9.35
CA ARG A 182 27.26 -4.87 8.06
C ARG A 182 27.60 -5.84 6.92
N LYS A 183 28.47 -6.83 7.17
CA LYS A 183 28.80 -7.89 6.20
C LYS A 183 27.54 -8.65 5.78
N ILE A 184 26.74 -9.10 6.74
CA ILE A 184 25.46 -9.80 6.49
C ILE A 184 24.48 -8.91 5.72
N ILE A 185 24.34 -7.63 6.08
CA ILE A 185 23.45 -6.70 5.37
C ILE A 185 23.90 -6.49 3.92
N SER A 186 25.21 -6.36 3.66
CA SER A 186 25.74 -6.28 2.30
C SER A 186 25.33 -7.50 1.48
N THR A 187 25.36 -8.70 2.07
CA THR A 187 24.93 -9.93 1.41
C THR A 187 23.41 -9.98 1.20
N LEU A 188 22.60 -9.56 2.20
CA LEU A 188 21.14 -9.46 2.08
C LEU A 188 20.69 -8.43 1.03
N ALA A 189 21.51 -7.39 0.81
CA ALA A 189 21.30 -6.38 -0.21
C ALA A 189 21.58 -6.89 -1.62
N TYR A 190 22.12 -8.09 -1.84
CA TYR A 190 22.29 -8.62 -3.19
C TYR A 190 20.93 -8.92 -3.86
N PRO A 191 20.63 -8.41 -5.06
CA PRO A 191 19.31 -8.55 -5.69
C PRO A 191 18.98 -10.02 -5.99
N ASN A 192 17.87 -10.53 -5.44
CA ASN A 192 17.35 -11.87 -5.74
C ASN A 192 15.82 -11.86 -5.61
N PRO A 193 15.07 -11.60 -6.70
CA PRO A 193 13.62 -11.39 -6.65
C PRO A 193 12.84 -12.51 -5.94
N LEU A 194 13.27 -13.78 -6.08
CA LEU A 194 12.61 -14.93 -5.45
C LEU A 194 12.74 -14.94 -3.92
N HIS A 195 13.76 -14.28 -3.37
CA HIS A 195 14.10 -14.29 -1.95
C HIS A 195 14.09 -12.91 -1.29
N ASP A 196 13.76 -11.86 -2.03
CA ASP A 196 13.77 -10.48 -1.53
C ASP A 196 12.84 -10.31 -0.32
N HIS A 197 11.70 -11.00 -0.28
CA HIS A 197 10.82 -11.02 0.89
C HIS A 197 11.53 -11.54 2.15
N VAL A 198 12.24 -12.68 2.07
CA VAL A 198 12.97 -13.27 3.21
C VAL A 198 14.11 -12.36 3.62
N HIS A 199 14.88 -11.85 2.66
CA HIS A 199 16.04 -11.00 2.93
C HIS A 199 15.64 -9.74 3.70
N LEU A 200 14.52 -9.15 3.30
CA LEU A 200 13.98 -7.96 3.93
C LEU A 200 13.42 -8.21 5.34
N VAL A 201 12.82 -9.38 5.60
CA VAL A 201 12.42 -9.75 6.97
C VAL A 201 13.65 -9.96 7.85
N LYS A 202 14.71 -10.62 7.37
CA LYS A 202 15.95 -10.80 8.14
C LYS A 202 16.62 -9.46 8.45
N TYR A 203 16.63 -8.54 7.49
CA TYR A 203 17.09 -7.17 7.71
C TYR A 203 16.31 -6.49 8.86
N LEU A 204 14.97 -6.57 8.87
CA LEU A 204 14.17 -6.00 9.96
C LEU A 204 14.47 -6.64 11.31
N GLN A 205 14.70 -7.95 11.36
CA GLN A 205 15.06 -8.66 12.59
C GLN A 205 16.43 -8.22 13.13
N LEU A 206 17.44 -8.11 12.26
CA LEU A 206 18.76 -7.58 12.60
C LEU A 206 18.66 -6.14 13.10
N ASN A 207 17.95 -5.26 12.38
CA ASN A 207 17.80 -3.87 12.79
C ASN A 207 17.07 -3.75 14.13
N SER A 208 16.06 -4.59 14.38
CA SER A 208 15.35 -4.63 15.67
C SER A 208 16.23 -5.07 16.83
N LEU A 209 17.21 -5.97 16.59
CA LEU A 209 18.18 -6.37 17.62
C LEU A 209 19.06 -5.19 18.03
N PHE A 210 19.56 -4.44 17.04
CA PHE A 210 20.39 -3.25 17.29
C PHE A 210 19.62 -2.15 18.02
N GLU A 211 18.40 -1.85 17.60
CA GLU A 211 17.55 -0.88 18.29
C GLU A 211 17.32 -1.24 19.77
N ARG A 212 17.14 -2.54 20.06
CA ARG A 212 16.91 -3.01 21.44
C ARG A 212 18.14 -2.92 22.34
N ARG A 213 19.35 -3.11 21.80
CA ARG A 213 20.58 -3.20 22.59
C ARG A 213 21.44 -1.94 22.54
N ALA A 214 21.52 -1.29 21.40
CA ALA A 214 22.34 -0.09 21.18
C ALA A 214 21.51 1.20 21.16
N GLY A 215 20.18 1.12 21.26
CA GLY A 215 19.27 2.27 21.19
C GLY A 215 19.11 2.88 19.80
N ASN A 216 20.04 2.59 18.88
CA ASN A 216 20.05 3.03 17.50
C ASN A 216 19.99 1.84 16.55
N GLY A 217 19.38 2.02 15.38
CA GLY A 217 19.35 1.02 14.32
C GLY A 217 20.72 0.78 13.68
N ILE A 218 20.80 -0.20 12.79
CA ILE A 218 22.04 -0.50 12.07
C ILE A 218 22.31 0.61 11.06
N LYS A 219 23.55 1.12 11.06
CA LYS A 219 23.99 2.12 10.09
C LYS A 219 24.17 1.46 8.72
N LEU A 220 23.49 2.01 7.72
CA LEU A 220 23.55 1.51 6.34
C LEU A 220 24.47 2.36 5.47
N THR A 221 25.12 1.72 4.50
CA THR A 221 25.76 2.43 3.38
C THR A 221 24.70 2.85 2.35
N ARG A 222 25.05 3.81 1.49
CA ARG A 222 24.17 4.28 0.40
C ARG A 222 23.69 3.13 -0.49
N PHE A 223 24.63 2.28 -0.93
CA PHE A 223 24.34 1.14 -1.80
C PHE A 223 23.33 0.17 -1.13
N GLN A 224 23.51 -0.11 0.16
CA GLN A 224 22.59 -0.97 0.92
C GLN A 224 21.19 -0.32 1.02
N LEU A 225 21.12 0.98 1.31
CA LEU A 225 19.85 1.71 1.39
C LEU A 225 19.08 1.68 0.08
N GLU A 226 19.74 2.00 -1.03
CA GLU A 226 19.14 2.04 -2.37
C GLU A 226 18.58 0.66 -2.75
N ILE A 227 19.34 -0.41 -2.53
CA ILE A 227 18.89 -1.74 -2.90
C ILE A 227 17.79 -2.25 -1.97
N LEU A 228 17.93 -2.11 -0.65
CA LEU A 228 16.87 -2.52 0.30
C LEU A 228 15.57 -1.76 0.03
N SER A 229 15.66 -0.49 -0.38
CA SER A 229 14.49 0.27 -0.80
C SER A 229 13.90 -0.23 -2.11
N SER A 230 14.74 -0.52 -3.11
CA SER A 230 14.30 -1.08 -4.39
C SER A 230 13.57 -2.41 -4.19
N LYS A 231 14.13 -3.30 -3.36
CA LYS A 231 13.51 -4.57 -2.97
C LYS A 231 12.17 -4.35 -2.27
N ALA A 232 12.11 -3.40 -1.33
CA ALA A 232 10.88 -3.11 -0.60
C ALA A 232 9.78 -2.57 -1.52
N LEU A 233 10.13 -1.71 -2.47
CA LEU A 233 9.21 -1.17 -3.48
C LEU A 233 8.75 -2.26 -4.46
N GLY A 234 9.64 -3.19 -4.84
CA GLY A 234 9.30 -4.34 -5.68
C GLY A 234 8.25 -5.26 -5.04
N LEU A 235 8.24 -5.35 -3.70
CA LEU A 235 7.21 -6.10 -2.94
C LEU A 235 5.93 -5.31 -2.69
N GLY A 236 5.77 -4.12 -3.29
CA GLY A 236 4.65 -3.23 -3.01
C GLY A 236 3.28 -3.88 -3.24
N ASP A 237 3.18 -4.76 -4.24
CA ASP A 237 1.94 -5.45 -4.61
C ASP A 237 1.78 -6.79 -3.85
N GLU A 238 2.85 -7.56 -3.66
CA GLU A 238 2.82 -8.87 -2.99
C GLU A 238 2.75 -8.78 -1.45
N ALA A 239 3.50 -7.85 -0.84
CA ALA A 239 3.63 -7.72 0.61
C ALA A 239 3.61 -6.25 1.07
N PRO A 240 2.49 -5.54 0.92
CA PRO A 240 2.39 -4.09 1.16
C PRO A 240 2.70 -3.69 2.61
N GLN A 241 2.40 -4.56 3.58
CA GLN A 241 2.71 -4.28 5.00
C GLN A 241 4.21 -4.35 5.28
N LEU A 242 4.90 -5.32 4.68
CA LEU A 242 6.34 -5.49 4.79
C LEU A 242 7.06 -4.32 4.10
N CYS A 243 6.66 -4.01 2.86
CA CYS A 243 7.11 -2.82 2.13
C CYS A 243 7.01 -1.55 2.99
N LYS A 244 5.82 -1.27 3.54
CA LYS A 244 5.59 -0.11 4.41
C LYS A 244 6.48 -0.13 5.66
N ALA A 245 6.64 -1.27 6.32
CA ALA A 245 7.48 -1.38 7.51
C ALA A 245 8.95 -1.05 7.21
N ILE A 246 9.46 -1.57 6.09
CA ILE A 246 10.84 -1.35 5.67
C ILE A 246 11.05 0.08 5.24
N LEU A 247 10.22 0.63 4.35
CA LEU A 247 10.36 2.02 3.90
C LEU A 247 10.30 3.01 5.07
N ASN A 248 9.40 2.78 6.03
CA ASN A 248 9.36 3.60 7.25
C ASN A 248 10.63 3.48 8.10
N LYS A 249 11.21 2.28 8.18
CA LYS A 249 12.48 2.06 8.87
C LYS A 249 13.63 2.74 8.14
N LEU A 250 13.76 2.51 6.83
CA LEU A 250 14.82 3.09 5.99
C LEU A 250 14.79 4.63 5.98
N MET A 251 13.60 5.24 6.03
CA MET A 251 13.46 6.70 6.16
C MET A 251 13.94 7.26 7.52
N ASN A 252 14.13 6.43 8.54
CA ASN A 252 14.45 6.86 9.91
C ASN A 252 15.86 6.43 10.37
N ILE A 253 16.74 5.94 9.47
CA ILE A 253 18.07 5.42 9.85
C ILE A 253 19.10 6.54 9.99
N ASN A 254 19.89 6.47 11.06
CA ASN A 254 21.07 7.31 11.29
C ASN A 254 22.26 6.75 10.49
N PHE A 255 22.91 7.59 9.68
CA PHE A 255 24.00 7.17 8.78
C PHE A 255 25.38 7.15 9.44
N SER A 256 26.31 6.39 8.84
CA SER A 256 27.73 6.32 9.24
C SER A 256 28.63 7.21 8.38
N SER A 257 28.42 8.54 8.34
CA SER A 257 29.49 9.50 7.98
C SER A 257 29.06 10.95 8.18
N ALA A 258 30.04 11.81 8.52
CA ALA A 258 29.94 13.26 8.72
C ALA A 258 29.69 14.08 7.43
N THR A 259 28.85 13.57 6.52
CA THR A 259 28.48 14.23 5.25
C THR A 259 26.96 14.43 5.21
N GLU A 260 26.44 15.07 6.25
CA GLU A 260 25.01 15.22 6.53
C GLU A 260 24.19 15.88 5.40
N LEU A 261 24.84 16.68 4.54
CA LEU A 261 24.17 17.40 3.45
C LEU A 261 23.83 16.53 2.22
N LYS A 262 24.68 15.57 1.82
CA LYS A 262 24.43 14.71 0.64
C LYS A 262 23.56 13.49 0.95
N LEU A 263 23.64 12.96 2.16
CA LEU A 263 22.85 11.81 2.62
C LEU A 263 21.35 12.14 2.78
N ARG A 264 21.08 13.41 3.02
CA ARG A 264 19.76 14.01 3.05
C ARG A 264 19.04 13.80 1.69
N ASP A 265 19.71 13.99 0.56
CA ASP A 265 19.06 13.90 -0.76
C ASP A 265 18.58 12.48 -1.14
N ASP A 266 19.25 11.42 -0.66
CA ASP A 266 18.83 10.04 -0.90
C ASP A 266 17.52 9.72 -0.15
N GLN A 267 17.33 10.25 1.06
CA GLN A 267 16.07 10.12 1.80
C GLN A 267 14.92 10.83 1.07
N VAL A 268 15.19 11.98 0.47
CA VAL A 268 14.23 12.70 -0.38
C VAL A 268 13.90 11.90 -1.63
N LEU A 269 14.90 11.27 -2.28
CA LEU A 269 14.67 10.41 -3.45
C LEU A 269 13.76 9.21 -3.10
N LEU A 270 13.98 8.58 -1.94
CA LEU A 270 13.11 7.51 -1.45
C LEU A 270 11.70 7.99 -1.14
N ALA A 271 11.58 9.15 -0.49
CA ALA A 271 10.31 9.77 -0.22
C ALA A 271 9.56 10.15 -1.51
N TYR A 272 10.26 10.62 -2.54
CA TYR A 272 9.68 10.89 -3.86
C TYR A 272 9.14 9.62 -4.52
N LYS A 273 9.91 8.52 -4.50
CA LYS A 273 9.45 7.21 -5.00
C LYS A 273 8.21 6.72 -4.23
N SER A 274 8.24 6.84 -2.90
CA SER A 274 7.11 6.49 -2.03
C SER A 274 5.87 7.36 -2.30
N ILE A 275 6.02 8.67 -2.50
CA ILE A 275 4.92 9.56 -2.88
C ILE A 275 4.34 9.16 -4.24
N ASP A 276 5.18 8.84 -5.22
CA ASP A 276 4.70 8.45 -6.55
C ASP A 276 3.85 7.17 -6.50
N GLU A 277 4.32 6.13 -5.81
CA GLU A 277 3.59 4.87 -5.66
C GLU A 277 2.28 5.06 -4.88
N ASN A 278 2.32 5.76 -3.74
CA ASN A 278 1.12 6.00 -2.95
C ASN A 278 0.13 6.92 -3.68
N TYR A 279 0.60 7.86 -4.51
CA TYR A 279 -0.24 8.68 -5.37
C TYR A 279 -0.96 7.82 -6.42
N ARG A 280 -0.25 6.89 -7.09
CA ARG A 280 -0.87 5.95 -8.05
C ARG A 280 -1.92 5.06 -7.39
N ARG A 281 -1.68 4.65 -6.14
CA ARG A 281 -2.62 3.85 -5.33
C ARG A 281 -3.74 4.66 -4.68
N GLY A 282 -3.77 5.99 -4.83
CA GLY A 282 -4.79 6.85 -4.22
C GLY A 282 -4.71 6.96 -2.69
N ASN A 283 -3.58 6.59 -2.08
CA ASN A 283 -3.39 6.57 -0.64
C ASN A 283 -2.96 7.95 -0.11
N VAL A 284 -3.94 8.83 0.10
CA VAL A 284 -3.72 10.23 0.53
C VAL A 284 -2.99 10.34 1.86
N ALA A 285 -3.30 9.46 2.83
CA ALA A 285 -2.71 9.50 4.17
C ALA A 285 -1.21 9.22 4.17
N SER A 286 -0.77 8.22 3.38
CA SER A 286 0.66 7.94 3.21
C SER A 286 1.38 9.07 2.49
N VAL A 287 0.79 9.65 1.42
CA VAL A 287 1.40 10.79 0.72
C VAL A 287 1.59 11.97 1.66
N TYR A 288 0.56 12.31 2.44
CA TYR A 288 0.62 13.37 3.46
C TYR A 288 1.73 13.12 4.49
N PHE A 289 1.79 11.90 5.05
CA PHE A 289 2.80 11.54 6.04
C PHE A 289 4.22 11.61 5.48
N THR A 290 4.44 11.07 4.29
CA THR A 290 5.76 11.11 3.63
C THR A 290 6.16 12.54 3.28
N TRP A 291 5.24 13.37 2.79
CA TRP A 291 5.52 14.77 2.50
C TRP A 291 5.93 15.57 3.75
N ASN A 292 5.20 15.41 4.86
CA ASN A 292 5.53 16.09 6.11
C ASN A 292 6.92 15.74 6.66
N LYS A 293 7.49 14.58 6.29
CA LYS A 293 8.85 14.23 6.68
C LYS A 293 9.92 14.97 5.86
N ILE A 294 9.63 15.32 4.62
CA ILE A 294 10.61 15.88 3.68
C ILE A 294 10.41 17.35 3.36
N LYS A 295 9.28 17.96 3.74
CA LYS A 295 8.94 19.33 3.36
C LYS A 295 9.94 20.40 3.82
N GLU A 296 10.61 20.15 4.95
CA GLU A 296 11.61 21.05 5.57
C GLU A 296 13.05 20.68 5.17
N HIS A 297 13.19 19.78 4.19
CA HIS A 297 14.49 19.30 3.76
C HIS A 297 15.32 20.38 3.08
N TYR A 298 14.69 21.12 2.18
CA TYR A 298 15.27 22.28 1.51
C TYR A 298 14.79 23.56 2.19
N VAL A 299 15.61 24.61 2.12
CA VAL A 299 15.28 25.94 2.67
C VAL A 299 14.01 26.51 2.03
N SER A 300 13.79 26.25 0.74
CA SER A 300 12.60 26.64 0.02
C SER A 300 11.87 25.40 -0.51
N ILE A 301 10.55 25.37 -0.33
CA ILE A 301 9.68 24.33 -0.90
C ILE A 301 9.81 24.26 -2.44
N SER A 302 10.15 25.37 -3.09
CA SER A 302 10.33 25.46 -4.54
C SER A 302 11.55 24.67 -5.05
N ALA A 303 12.47 24.28 -4.16
CA ALA A 303 13.61 23.43 -4.50
C ALA A 303 13.24 21.94 -4.63
N HIS A 304 12.06 21.53 -4.16
CA HIS A 304 11.55 20.19 -4.44
C HIS A 304 11.15 20.02 -5.91
N ASP A 305 11.14 18.78 -6.41
CA ASP A 305 10.68 18.49 -7.77
C ASP A 305 9.19 18.90 -7.91
N SER A 306 8.92 19.82 -8.84
CA SER A 306 7.58 20.31 -9.16
C SER A 306 6.55 19.20 -9.43
N ARG A 307 6.99 18.04 -9.96
CA ARG A 307 6.13 16.88 -10.20
C ARG A 307 5.66 16.24 -8.89
N ILE A 308 6.51 16.24 -7.86
CA ILE A 308 6.18 15.73 -6.54
C ILE A 308 5.24 16.71 -5.82
N ILE A 309 5.57 18.01 -5.83
CA ILE A 309 4.70 19.05 -5.28
C ILE A 309 3.31 18.95 -5.92
N TYR A 310 3.24 18.86 -7.25
CA TYR A 310 1.99 18.66 -7.99
C TYR A 310 1.19 17.43 -7.50
N LYS A 311 1.84 16.28 -7.32
CA LYS A 311 1.16 15.04 -6.87
C LYS A 311 0.59 15.18 -5.47
N VAL A 312 1.39 15.69 -4.53
CA VAL A 312 0.97 15.96 -3.15
C VAL A 312 -0.19 16.95 -3.14
N PHE A 313 -0.04 18.06 -3.85
CA PHE A 313 -1.03 19.12 -3.90
C PHE A 313 -2.34 18.63 -4.50
N LYS A 314 -2.29 17.89 -5.60
CA LYS A 314 -3.46 17.34 -6.29
C LYS A 314 -4.21 16.33 -5.44
N ILE A 315 -3.53 15.34 -4.84
CA ILE A 315 -4.21 14.31 -4.06
C ILE A 315 -4.81 14.86 -2.76
N CYS A 316 -4.12 15.77 -2.09
CA CYS A 316 -4.61 16.43 -0.88
C CYS A 316 -5.77 17.41 -1.17
N THR A 317 -5.76 18.09 -2.33
CA THR A 317 -6.86 18.99 -2.74
C THR A 317 -8.20 18.26 -2.84
N HIS A 318 -8.20 17.00 -3.28
CA HIS A 318 -9.41 16.19 -3.42
C HIS A 318 -9.96 15.70 -2.07
N ASN A 319 -9.16 15.68 -1.01
CA ASN A 319 -9.57 15.18 0.29
C ASN A 319 -9.65 16.31 1.33
N ARG A 320 -10.86 16.60 1.81
CA ARG A 320 -11.13 17.73 2.73
C ARG A 320 -10.27 17.69 4.00
N ALA A 321 -9.94 16.50 4.51
CA ALA A 321 -9.14 16.34 5.73
C ALA A 321 -7.68 16.84 5.57
N TYR A 322 -7.15 16.88 4.35
CA TYR A 322 -5.75 17.22 4.09
C TYR A 322 -5.56 18.57 3.37
N ARG A 323 -6.64 19.35 3.18
CA ARG A 323 -6.57 20.66 2.50
C ARG A 323 -5.77 21.73 3.26
N SER A 324 -5.58 21.55 4.56
CA SER A 324 -4.69 22.41 5.36
C SER A 324 -3.26 22.38 4.82
N LEU A 325 -2.76 21.20 4.42
CA LEU A 325 -1.43 21.07 3.81
C LEU A 325 -1.32 21.86 2.50
N CYS A 326 -2.35 21.81 1.65
CA CYS A 326 -2.36 22.62 0.42
C CYS A 326 -2.32 24.12 0.71
N SER A 327 -2.91 24.56 1.84
CA SER A 327 -2.81 25.96 2.27
C SER A 327 -1.39 26.33 2.66
N GLU A 328 -0.73 25.45 3.43
CA GLU A 328 0.67 25.62 3.82
C GLU A 328 1.59 25.70 2.60
N ILE A 329 1.45 24.76 1.66
CA ILE A 329 2.23 24.74 0.41
C ILE A 329 1.99 26.01 -0.41
N PHE A 330 0.74 26.47 -0.52
CA PHE A 330 0.41 27.70 -1.27
C PHE A 330 1.12 28.93 -0.71
N TRP A 331 1.14 29.10 0.62
CA TRP A 331 1.77 30.25 1.27
C TRP A 331 3.30 30.20 1.28
N GLN A 332 3.90 29.00 1.17
CA GLN A 332 5.36 28.83 1.12
C GLN A 332 5.91 28.93 -0.32
N LEU A 333 5.09 28.71 -1.34
CA LEU A 333 5.49 28.83 -2.75
C LEU A 333 5.55 30.30 -3.17
N THR A 334 6.66 30.69 -3.79
CA THR A 334 6.81 32.05 -4.32
C THR A 334 5.99 32.26 -5.60
N PRO A 335 5.34 33.44 -5.79
CA PRO A 335 4.61 33.78 -7.00
C PRO A 335 5.41 33.60 -8.29
N GLU A 336 6.68 33.96 -8.27
CA GLU A 336 7.61 33.82 -9.40
C GLU A 336 7.76 32.36 -9.83
N TYR A 337 7.73 31.43 -8.88
CA TYR A 337 7.86 30.00 -9.17
C TYR A 337 6.56 29.41 -9.71
N TYR A 338 5.43 29.60 -9.00
CA TYR A 338 4.20 28.92 -9.40
C TYR A 338 3.53 29.54 -10.63
N CYS A 339 3.65 30.85 -10.86
CA CYS A 339 3.06 31.49 -12.05
C CYS A 339 3.73 31.07 -13.35
N ASN A 340 4.98 30.60 -13.28
CA ASN A 340 5.77 30.16 -14.42
C ASN A 340 5.83 28.63 -14.54
N ASN A 341 5.08 27.88 -13.72
CA ASN A 341 5.07 26.42 -13.75
C ASN A 341 3.74 25.86 -14.29
N PRO A 342 3.74 25.17 -15.46
CA PRO A 342 2.51 24.70 -16.11
C PRO A 342 1.81 23.54 -15.40
N LEU A 343 2.46 22.89 -14.42
CA LEU A 343 1.85 21.84 -13.60
C LEU A 343 1.25 22.40 -12.31
N ILE A 344 1.95 23.35 -11.66
CA ILE A 344 1.56 23.88 -10.36
C ILE A 344 0.41 24.87 -10.50
N LEU A 345 0.47 25.82 -11.43
CA LEU A 345 -0.55 26.88 -11.55
C LEU A 345 -1.98 26.31 -11.72
N PRO A 346 -2.26 25.35 -12.62
CA PRO A 346 -3.59 24.77 -12.73
C PRO A 346 -4.02 24.02 -11.46
N ALA A 347 -3.08 23.41 -10.73
CA ALA A 347 -3.37 22.72 -9.49
C ALA A 347 -3.74 23.70 -8.35
N LEU A 348 -3.07 24.86 -8.28
CA LEU A 348 -3.42 25.94 -7.35
C LEU A 348 -4.80 26.51 -7.64
N ILE A 349 -5.12 26.77 -8.91
CA ILE A 349 -6.44 27.24 -9.34
C ILE A 349 -7.53 26.24 -8.91
N ASP A 350 -7.30 24.93 -9.13
CA ASP A 350 -8.23 23.88 -8.72
C ASP A 350 -8.44 23.84 -7.20
N PHE A 351 -7.38 24.03 -6.42
CA PHE A 351 -7.48 24.10 -4.97
C PHE A 351 -8.29 25.30 -4.49
N ILE A 352 -7.99 26.50 -5.00
CA ILE A 352 -8.70 27.73 -4.64
C ILE A 352 -10.19 27.62 -5.01
N THR A 353 -10.47 27.09 -6.20
CA THR A 353 -11.84 26.82 -6.67
C THR A 353 -12.59 25.86 -5.75
N LYS A 354 -11.93 24.80 -5.24
CA LYS A 354 -12.54 23.83 -4.30
C LYS A 354 -12.62 24.32 -2.86
N ARG A 355 -11.74 25.24 -2.46
CA ARG A 355 -11.78 25.91 -1.16
C ARG A 355 -12.87 26.97 -1.10
N ASP A 356 -13.29 27.47 -2.26
CA ASP A 356 -14.32 28.51 -2.39
C ASP A 356 -13.88 29.85 -1.77
N SER A 357 -12.61 30.22 -1.97
CA SER A 357 -12.03 31.45 -1.42
C SER A 357 -11.83 32.51 -2.50
N LEU A 358 -12.73 33.50 -2.55
CA LEU A 358 -12.65 34.61 -3.49
C LEU A 358 -11.42 35.49 -3.25
N THR A 359 -10.99 35.64 -1.99
CA THR A 359 -9.79 36.39 -1.62
C THR A 359 -8.53 35.79 -2.25
N MET A 360 -8.33 34.48 -2.08
CA MET A 360 -7.22 33.77 -2.71
C MET A 360 -7.30 33.79 -4.24
N ALA A 361 -8.50 33.75 -4.82
CA ALA A 361 -8.66 33.84 -6.27
C ALA A 361 -8.23 35.20 -6.81
N LYS A 362 -8.61 36.30 -6.14
CA LYS A 362 -8.19 37.66 -6.52
C LYS A 362 -6.68 37.84 -6.40
N GLU A 363 -6.09 37.36 -5.30
CA GLU A 363 -4.64 37.39 -5.06
C GLU A 363 -3.89 36.60 -6.12
N LEU A 364 -4.35 35.38 -6.44
CA LEU A 364 -3.76 34.56 -7.50
C LEU A 364 -3.78 35.29 -8.85
N MET A 365 -4.92 35.88 -9.23
CA MET A 365 -5.04 36.61 -10.50
C MET A 365 -4.13 37.83 -10.57
N GLN A 366 -3.96 38.57 -9.46
CA GLN A 366 -3.00 39.66 -9.37
C GLN A 366 -1.56 39.14 -9.54
N ASN A 367 -1.22 38.03 -8.89
CA ASN A 367 0.10 37.43 -8.97
C ASN A 367 0.42 36.92 -10.38
N ILE A 368 -0.54 36.26 -11.04
CA ILE A 368 -0.39 35.84 -12.44
C ILE A 368 -0.06 37.04 -13.33
N ASN A 369 -0.80 38.14 -13.22
CA ASN A 369 -0.59 39.32 -14.06
C ASN A 369 0.77 40.00 -13.79
N ARG A 370 1.29 39.90 -12.57
CA ARG A 370 2.54 40.56 -12.15
C ARG A 370 3.79 39.72 -12.38
N TYR A 371 3.73 38.41 -12.17
CA TYR A 371 4.90 37.53 -12.07
C TYR A 371 5.05 36.52 -13.22
N THR A 372 4.08 36.44 -14.13
CA THR A 372 4.23 35.60 -15.33
C THR A 372 5.22 36.24 -16.29
N LEU A 373 6.29 35.52 -16.65
CA LEU A 373 7.25 36.00 -17.64
C LEU A 373 6.62 36.00 -19.05
N PRO A 374 6.90 37.00 -19.90
CA PRO A 374 6.31 37.09 -21.24
C PRO A 374 6.52 35.83 -22.09
N GLU A 375 7.71 35.24 -22.03
CA GLU A 375 8.08 34.00 -22.71
C GLU A 375 7.26 32.77 -22.25
N ASN A 376 6.84 32.76 -20.98
CA ASN A 376 6.08 31.65 -20.40
C ASN A 376 4.57 31.79 -20.57
N HIS A 377 4.10 32.94 -21.05
CA HIS A 377 2.67 33.21 -21.17
C HIS A 377 1.96 32.15 -22.04
N HIS A 378 2.51 31.83 -23.21
CA HIS A 378 1.91 30.82 -24.09
C HIS A 378 1.97 29.39 -23.52
N ILE A 379 3.02 29.08 -22.75
CA ILE A 379 3.29 27.72 -22.24
C ILE A 379 2.46 27.43 -20.99
N VAL A 380 2.27 28.43 -20.12
CA VAL A 380 1.64 28.26 -18.81
C VAL A 380 0.19 28.73 -18.84
N TRP A 381 -0.07 29.94 -19.33
CA TRP A 381 -1.41 30.56 -19.30
C TRP A 381 -2.33 29.94 -20.36
N LEU A 382 -1.86 29.88 -21.60
CA LEU A 382 -2.66 29.42 -22.74
C LEU A 382 -2.69 27.89 -22.90
N ASN A 383 -2.18 27.15 -21.91
CA ASN A 383 -2.29 25.70 -21.86
C ASN A 383 -3.74 25.28 -21.59
N LYS A 384 -4.22 24.26 -22.33
CA LYS A 384 -5.54 23.65 -22.18
C LYS A 384 -5.90 23.33 -20.72
N ARG A 385 -4.96 22.81 -19.92
CA ARG A 385 -5.20 22.49 -18.50
C ARG A 385 -5.45 23.74 -17.67
N CYS A 386 -4.66 24.79 -17.88
CA CYS A 386 -4.79 26.05 -17.15
C CYS A 386 -6.12 26.73 -17.50
N LEU A 387 -6.44 26.88 -18.80
CA LEU A 387 -7.70 27.45 -19.25
C LEU A 387 -8.92 26.68 -18.73
N SER A 388 -8.85 25.34 -18.68
CA SER A 388 -9.94 24.52 -18.12
C SER A 388 -10.12 24.71 -16.60
N SER A 389 -9.02 24.90 -15.86
CA SER A 389 -9.06 25.27 -14.44
C SER A 389 -9.59 26.68 -14.21
N LEU A 390 -9.17 27.66 -15.02
CA LEU A 390 -9.67 29.04 -14.98
C LEU A 390 -11.17 29.09 -15.29
N LEU A 391 -11.63 28.37 -16.31
CA LEU A 391 -13.05 28.29 -16.64
C LEU A 391 -13.87 27.82 -15.44
N ARG A 392 -13.42 26.75 -14.77
CA ARG A 392 -14.07 26.24 -13.55
C ARG A 392 -14.05 27.28 -12.41
N MET A 393 -12.95 28.02 -12.26
CA MET A 393 -12.83 29.08 -11.26
C MET A 393 -13.81 30.23 -11.54
N HIS A 394 -13.85 30.77 -12.76
CA HIS A 394 -14.76 31.86 -13.13
C HIS A 394 -16.24 31.43 -13.03
N LEU A 395 -16.59 30.22 -13.46
CA LEU A 395 -17.93 29.64 -13.26
C LEU A 395 -18.27 29.51 -11.77
N LYS A 396 -17.31 29.14 -10.92
CA LYS A 396 -17.54 28.98 -9.47
C LYS A 396 -17.80 30.31 -8.76
N PHE A 397 -17.15 31.38 -9.20
CA PHE A 397 -17.30 32.73 -8.63
C PHE A 397 -18.25 33.65 -9.42
N ASN A 398 -19.03 33.11 -10.36
CA ASN A 398 -20.02 33.83 -11.17
C ASN A 398 -19.46 35.02 -11.98
N ASP A 399 -18.22 34.90 -12.49
CA ASP A 399 -17.60 35.92 -13.34
C ASP A 399 -17.90 35.66 -14.82
N SER A 400 -19.02 36.18 -15.31
CA SER A 400 -19.46 36.01 -16.71
C SER A 400 -18.45 36.53 -17.73
N ASN A 401 -17.85 37.69 -17.47
CA ASN A 401 -16.83 38.29 -18.34
C ASN A 401 -15.58 37.42 -18.42
N GLY A 402 -15.14 36.85 -17.29
CA GLY A 402 -14.04 35.90 -17.24
C GLY A 402 -14.34 34.60 -18.00
N VAL A 403 -15.56 34.06 -17.85
CA VAL A 403 -16.01 32.87 -18.60
C VAL A 403 -15.94 33.11 -20.11
N ASP A 404 -16.49 34.22 -20.60
CA ASP A 404 -16.50 34.51 -22.04
C ASP A 404 -15.09 34.67 -22.62
N ARG A 405 -14.19 35.35 -21.89
CA ARG A 405 -12.78 35.50 -22.30
C ARG A 405 -12.07 34.16 -22.37
N VAL A 406 -12.21 33.31 -21.35
CA VAL A 406 -11.57 31.99 -21.31
C VAL A 406 -12.14 31.06 -22.38
N LEU A 407 -13.45 31.07 -22.61
CA LEU A 407 -14.07 30.29 -23.67
C LEU A 407 -13.55 30.71 -25.05
N LYS A 408 -13.49 32.02 -25.33
CA LYS A 408 -12.89 32.55 -26.57
C LYS A 408 -11.45 32.08 -26.74
N GLN A 409 -10.63 32.14 -25.68
CA GLN A 409 -9.25 31.66 -25.72
C GLN A 409 -9.15 30.16 -26.00
N ILE A 410 -10.02 29.33 -25.40
CA ILE A 410 -10.04 27.89 -25.67
C ILE A 410 -10.45 27.62 -27.12
N THR A 411 -11.48 28.29 -27.63
CA THR A 411 -11.94 28.09 -29.02
C THR A 411 -10.90 28.57 -30.03
N THR A 412 -10.23 29.70 -29.78
CA THR A 412 -9.19 30.22 -30.67
C THR A 412 -7.97 29.30 -30.71
N ASN A 413 -7.50 28.81 -29.54
CA ASN A 413 -6.26 28.04 -29.46
C ASN A 413 -6.44 26.53 -29.74
N PHE A 414 -7.59 25.94 -29.38
CA PHE A 414 -7.82 24.50 -29.43
C PHE A 414 -9.01 24.08 -30.30
N ARG A 415 -9.73 25.03 -30.91
CA ARG A 415 -10.92 24.86 -31.78
C ARG A 415 -12.14 24.22 -31.13
N THR A 416 -11.98 23.42 -30.08
CA THR A 416 -13.04 22.64 -29.43
C THR A 416 -12.90 22.64 -27.91
N LEU A 417 -14.04 22.61 -27.21
CA LEU A 417 -14.09 22.45 -25.76
C LEU A 417 -13.90 20.98 -25.39
N SER A 418 -13.31 20.72 -24.22
CA SER A 418 -13.18 19.36 -23.69
C SER A 418 -14.44 18.90 -22.97
N GLN A 419 -14.55 17.60 -22.70
CA GLN A 419 -15.68 17.01 -21.97
C GLN A 419 -15.84 17.65 -20.58
N GLU A 420 -14.72 17.91 -19.91
CA GLU A 420 -14.67 18.52 -18.58
C GLU A 420 -15.17 19.97 -18.60
N ASN A 421 -14.89 20.71 -19.69
CA ASN A 421 -15.35 22.08 -19.86
C ASN A 421 -16.87 22.12 -20.07
N TYR A 422 -17.40 21.25 -20.94
CA TYR A 422 -18.85 21.11 -21.12
C TYR A 422 -19.54 20.69 -19.82
N GLN A 423 -19.01 19.67 -19.13
CA GLN A 423 -19.51 19.23 -17.84
C GLN A 423 -19.55 20.40 -16.82
N ALA A 424 -18.49 21.21 -16.73
CA ALA A 424 -18.42 22.33 -15.79
C ALA A 424 -19.50 23.39 -16.08
N ILE A 425 -19.69 23.77 -17.34
CA ILE A 425 -20.71 24.75 -17.76
C ILE A 425 -22.11 24.23 -17.44
N ILE A 426 -22.39 22.98 -17.82
CA ILE A 426 -23.69 22.35 -17.61
C ILE A 426 -24.01 22.23 -16.12
N ILE A 427 -23.08 21.74 -15.30
CA ILE A 427 -23.29 21.64 -13.84
C ILE A 427 -23.52 23.02 -13.22
N HIS A 428 -22.79 24.05 -13.66
CA HIS A 428 -23.00 25.41 -13.17
C HIS A 428 -24.43 25.89 -13.44
N LEU A 429 -24.92 25.72 -14.67
CA LEU A 429 -26.31 26.08 -15.03
C LEU A 429 -27.33 25.28 -14.22
N PHE A 430 -27.13 23.97 -14.05
CA PHE A 430 -28.02 23.11 -13.26
C PHE A 430 -28.05 23.48 -11.78
N LYS A 431 -26.91 23.87 -11.18
CA LYS A 431 -26.82 24.23 -9.75
C LYS A 431 -27.65 25.44 -9.35
N THR A 432 -27.94 26.34 -10.28
CA THR A 432 -28.77 27.52 -10.01
C THR A 432 -30.24 27.20 -9.76
N GLN A 433 -30.69 25.97 -10.07
CA GLN A 433 -32.09 25.49 -9.94
C GLN A 433 -33.14 26.39 -10.63
N ASN A 434 -32.71 27.28 -11.52
CA ASN A 434 -33.57 28.12 -12.33
C ASN A 434 -34.01 27.34 -13.59
N LEU A 435 -35.32 27.29 -13.85
CA LEU A 435 -35.89 26.59 -15.00
C LEU A 435 -35.31 27.07 -16.34
N ASP A 436 -35.06 28.38 -16.49
CA ASP A 436 -34.47 28.94 -17.70
C ASP A 436 -33.02 28.46 -17.90
N HIS A 437 -32.26 28.33 -16.80
CA HIS A 437 -30.90 27.82 -16.85
C HIS A 437 -30.85 26.32 -17.12
N ILE A 438 -31.79 25.55 -16.57
CA ILE A 438 -31.94 24.12 -16.86
C ILE A 438 -32.30 23.91 -18.33
N ALA A 439 -33.26 24.68 -18.87
CA ALA A 439 -33.63 24.61 -20.29
C ALA A 439 -32.44 24.97 -21.21
N LYS A 440 -31.68 26.02 -20.87
CA LYS A 440 -30.44 26.37 -21.59
C LYS A 440 -29.39 25.25 -21.51
N ALA A 441 -29.24 24.60 -20.36
CA ALA A 441 -28.28 23.52 -20.19
C ALA A 441 -28.66 22.26 -20.99
N ILE A 442 -29.95 21.90 -21.04
CA ILE A 442 -30.45 20.79 -21.87
C ILE A 442 -30.27 21.13 -23.36
N LYS A 443 -30.66 22.34 -23.79
CA LYS A 443 -30.45 22.78 -25.17
C LYS A 443 -28.98 22.74 -25.58
N LEU A 444 -28.07 23.17 -24.69
CA LEU A 444 -26.63 23.06 -24.92
C LEU A 444 -26.20 21.59 -25.01
N LEU A 445 -26.69 20.74 -24.12
CA LEU A 445 -26.38 19.31 -24.10
C LEU A 445 -26.74 18.60 -25.42
N ASP A 446 -27.88 18.95 -26.03
CA ASP A 446 -28.33 18.38 -27.30
C ASP A 446 -27.47 18.81 -28.50
N THR A 447 -26.74 19.92 -28.40
CA THR A 447 -25.82 20.38 -29.46
C THR A 447 -24.43 19.74 -29.38
N ILE A 448 -24.11 19.05 -28.28
CA ILE A 448 -22.77 18.49 -28.03
C ILE A 448 -22.69 17.05 -28.59
N PRO A 449 -21.60 16.68 -29.28
CA PRO A 449 -21.39 15.30 -29.71
C PRO A 449 -21.48 14.31 -28.53
N PRO A 450 -22.17 13.15 -28.67
CA PRO A 450 -22.42 12.21 -27.57
C PRO A 450 -21.15 11.80 -26.80
N LYS A 451 -20.05 11.59 -27.53
CA LYS A 451 -18.73 11.31 -26.95
C LYS A 451 -18.33 12.35 -25.89
N GLN A 452 -18.56 13.64 -26.16
CA GLN A 452 -18.17 14.74 -25.28
C GLN A 452 -19.19 15.02 -24.17
N ALA A 453 -20.45 14.61 -24.35
CA ALA A 453 -21.53 14.80 -23.40
C ALA A 453 -21.57 13.77 -22.26
N MET A 454 -20.88 12.63 -22.40
CA MET A 454 -20.90 11.51 -21.44
C MET A 454 -20.64 11.90 -19.97
N LEU A 455 -19.65 12.76 -19.69
CA LEU A 455 -19.37 13.22 -18.33
C LEU A 455 -20.48 14.14 -17.78
N ALA A 456 -21.09 14.93 -18.66
CA ALA A 456 -22.21 15.80 -18.31
C ALA A 456 -23.46 14.98 -17.98
N TYR A 457 -23.77 13.92 -18.75
CA TYR A 457 -24.89 13.00 -18.46
C TYR A 457 -24.82 12.47 -17.03
N GLY A 458 -23.66 11.92 -16.62
CA GLY A 458 -23.50 11.36 -15.29
C GLY A 458 -23.61 12.39 -14.17
N SER A 459 -23.20 13.63 -14.44
CA SER A 459 -23.27 14.72 -13.47
C SER A 459 -24.68 15.25 -13.30
N ILE A 460 -25.41 15.41 -14.41
CA ILE A 460 -26.83 15.77 -14.40
C ILE A 460 -27.61 14.70 -13.64
N ILE A 461 -27.44 13.41 -13.98
CA ILE A 461 -28.13 12.31 -13.29
C ILE A 461 -27.83 12.32 -11.78
N ASN A 462 -26.57 12.54 -11.38
CA ASN A 462 -26.20 12.67 -9.96
C ASN A 462 -26.96 13.81 -9.26
N GLU A 463 -26.98 15.02 -9.85
CA GLU A 463 -27.71 16.17 -9.28
C GLU A 463 -29.22 15.92 -9.21
N LEU A 464 -29.83 15.37 -10.27
CA LEU A 464 -31.27 15.09 -10.29
C LEU A 464 -31.67 14.04 -9.24
N VAL A 465 -30.86 12.99 -9.08
CA VAL A 465 -31.05 11.98 -8.03
C VAL A 465 -30.91 12.64 -6.65
N ASP A 466 -29.90 13.48 -6.44
CA ASP A 466 -29.70 14.18 -5.17
C ASP A 466 -30.85 15.13 -4.82
N TRP A 467 -31.42 15.84 -5.80
CA TRP A 467 -32.60 16.69 -5.60
C TRP A 467 -33.83 15.87 -5.20
N LYS A 468 -34.04 14.72 -5.85
CA LYS A 468 -35.13 13.79 -5.52
C LYS A 468 -34.97 13.21 -4.11
N LEU A 469 -33.78 12.79 -3.73
CA LEU A 469 -33.50 12.26 -2.40
C LEU A 469 -33.66 13.35 -1.32
N ALA A 470 -33.22 14.58 -1.59
CA ALA A 470 -33.35 15.69 -0.65
C ALA A 470 -34.78 16.26 -0.52
N SER A 471 -35.77 15.76 -1.28
CA SER A 471 -37.13 16.33 -1.38
C SER A 471 -37.16 17.84 -1.71
N LYS A 472 -36.11 18.37 -2.35
CA LYS A 472 -35.95 19.82 -2.54
C LYS A 472 -36.82 20.41 -3.65
N VAL A 473 -37.41 19.59 -4.52
CA VAL A 473 -38.16 20.07 -5.69
C VAL A 473 -39.45 19.25 -5.90
N LYS A 474 -40.58 19.93 -6.18
CA LYS A 474 -41.86 19.35 -6.64
C LYS A 474 -41.84 18.90 -8.11
N PHE A 475 -40.67 18.52 -8.63
CA PHE A 475 -40.49 18.06 -10.02
C PHE A 475 -40.44 16.54 -10.01
N THR A 476 -41.57 15.84 -9.86
CA THR A 476 -41.52 14.37 -9.68
C THR A 476 -41.55 13.59 -10.99
N ASP A 477 -42.24 14.09 -12.02
CA ASP A 477 -42.55 13.26 -13.20
C ASP A 477 -41.60 13.53 -14.39
N ASN A 478 -41.24 14.79 -14.65
CA ASN A 478 -40.35 15.16 -15.76
C ASN A 478 -38.87 14.77 -15.52
N LEU A 479 -38.42 14.59 -14.27
CA LEU A 479 -37.02 14.24 -13.97
C LEU A 479 -36.69 12.80 -14.37
N MET A 480 -37.63 11.87 -14.19
CA MET A 480 -37.43 10.47 -14.54
C MET A 480 -37.37 10.28 -16.05
N ALA A 481 -38.18 11.04 -16.80
CA ALA A 481 -38.12 11.09 -18.26
C ALA A 481 -36.76 11.59 -18.75
N LEU A 482 -36.24 12.68 -18.16
CA LEU A 482 -34.91 13.20 -18.51
C LEU A 482 -33.79 12.19 -18.16
N ILE A 483 -33.81 11.55 -16.99
CA ILE A 483 -32.84 10.50 -16.65
C ILE A 483 -32.90 9.37 -17.67
N ASN A 484 -34.10 8.94 -18.08
CA ASN A 484 -34.27 7.90 -19.08
C ASN A 484 -33.69 8.30 -20.43
N GLU A 485 -33.99 9.50 -20.90
CA GLU A 485 -33.48 10.03 -22.16
C GLU A 485 -31.94 10.08 -22.17
N LEU A 486 -31.32 10.58 -21.09
CA LEU A 486 -29.87 10.65 -20.98
C LEU A 486 -29.21 9.27 -20.94
N LEU A 487 -29.82 8.30 -20.26
CA LEU A 487 -29.31 6.93 -20.20
C LEU A 487 -29.49 6.18 -21.52
N MET A 488 -30.58 6.43 -22.26
CA MET A 488 -30.77 5.91 -23.61
C MET A 488 -29.73 6.48 -24.57
N LYS A 489 -29.57 7.80 -24.62
CA LYS A 489 -28.52 8.47 -25.43
C LYS A 489 -27.12 7.93 -25.10
N ALA A 490 -26.85 7.68 -23.82
CA ALA A 490 -25.58 7.09 -23.39
C ALA A 490 -25.44 5.61 -23.81
N HIS A 491 -26.50 4.82 -23.71
CA HIS A 491 -26.51 3.42 -24.12
C HIS A 491 -26.30 3.25 -25.62
N ASP A 492 -26.96 4.10 -26.42
CA ASP A 492 -26.81 4.07 -27.88
C ASP A 492 -25.36 4.33 -28.32
N TYR A 493 -24.65 5.21 -27.60
CA TYR A 493 -23.23 5.50 -27.88
C TYR A 493 -22.26 4.48 -27.25
N ASP A 494 -22.58 3.93 -26.07
CA ASP A 494 -21.75 2.96 -25.35
C ASP A 494 -22.58 1.72 -24.96
N PRO A 495 -22.94 0.83 -25.91
CA PRO A 495 -23.83 -0.30 -25.65
C PRO A 495 -23.25 -1.33 -24.67
N GLU A 496 -21.92 -1.48 -24.66
CA GLU A 496 -21.19 -2.38 -23.77
C GLU A 496 -20.91 -1.78 -22.38
N HIS A 497 -21.39 -0.56 -22.14
CA HIS A 497 -21.27 0.13 -20.86
C HIS A 497 -19.83 0.28 -20.37
N ARG A 498 -18.84 0.51 -21.26
CA ARG A 498 -17.43 0.65 -20.88
C ARG A 498 -17.14 1.96 -20.14
N SER A 499 -17.91 3.01 -20.42
CA SER A 499 -17.77 4.35 -19.84
C SER A 499 -17.84 4.36 -18.30
N SER A 500 -17.18 5.35 -17.69
CA SER A 500 -17.25 5.61 -16.24
C SER A 500 -18.62 6.11 -15.78
N LEU A 501 -19.45 6.60 -16.70
CA LEU A 501 -20.86 6.95 -16.45
C LEU A 501 -21.61 5.82 -15.74
N TRP A 502 -21.48 4.59 -16.23
CA TRP A 502 -22.18 3.42 -15.68
C TRP A 502 -21.73 3.06 -14.26
N ASN A 503 -20.48 3.41 -13.89
CA ASN A 503 -19.99 3.30 -12.52
C ASN A 503 -20.73 4.28 -11.59
N VAL A 504 -21.00 5.50 -12.08
CA VAL A 504 -21.77 6.54 -11.38
C VAL A 504 -23.22 6.11 -11.23
N VAL A 505 -23.86 5.63 -12.31
CA VAL A 505 -25.25 5.14 -12.30
C VAL A 505 -25.42 4.00 -11.28
N SER A 506 -24.52 3.02 -11.29
CA SER A 506 -24.53 1.91 -10.31
C SER A 506 -24.42 2.41 -8.86
N SER A 507 -23.53 3.38 -8.62
CA SER A 507 -23.36 3.99 -7.29
C SER A 507 -24.59 4.77 -6.83
N LEU A 508 -25.23 5.49 -7.76
CA LEU A 508 -26.44 6.28 -7.51
C LEU A 508 -27.65 5.40 -7.26
N TYR A 509 -27.76 4.28 -7.97
CA TYR A 509 -28.83 3.31 -7.76
C TYR A 509 -28.74 2.70 -6.35
N ILE A 510 -27.55 2.25 -5.93
CA ILE A 510 -27.33 1.81 -4.54
C ILE A 510 -27.61 2.94 -3.56
N LYS A 511 -27.15 4.17 -3.83
CA LYS A 511 -27.43 5.33 -2.96
C LYS A 511 -28.94 5.57 -2.79
N LYS A 512 -29.74 5.38 -3.85
CA LYS A 512 -31.21 5.47 -3.82
C LYS A 512 -31.81 4.36 -2.96
N LEU A 513 -31.41 3.10 -3.15
CA LEU A 513 -31.88 1.97 -2.32
C LEU A 513 -31.52 2.18 -0.85
N CYS A 514 -30.29 2.59 -0.57
CA CYS A 514 -29.82 2.84 0.78
C CYS A 514 -30.31 4.18 1.38
N HIS A 515 -31.18 4.93 0.71
CA HIS A 515 -31.60 6.25 1.18
C HIS A 515 -32.65 6.16 2.30
N TYR A 516 -32.20 6.39 3.53
CA TYR A 516 -33.06 6.40 4.70
C TYR A 516 -33.65 7.80 4.98
N LYS A 517 -34.98 7.93 4.99
CA LYS A 517 -35.71 9.10 5.51
C LYS A 517 -36.37 8.75 6.85
N LYS A 518 -36.21 9.57 7.89
CA LYS A 518 -37.14 9.57 9.03
C LYS A 518 -38.29 10.50 8.68
N GLN A 519 -39.49 9.97 8.43
CA GLN A 519 -40.70 10.79 8.40
C GLN A 519 -41.39 10.65 9.75
N ASN A 520 -41.54 11.76 10.48
CA ASN A 520 -42.34 11.86 11.71
C ASN A 520 -42.16 10.70 12.71
N GLY A 521 -40.90 10.35 13.02
CA GLY A 521 -40.59 9.33 14.03
C GLY A 521 -40.92 7.87 13.65
N LYS A 522 -41.49 7.60 12.48
CA LYS A 522 -41.72 6.24 11.97
C LYS A 522 -40.66 5.86 10.94
N SER A 523 -40.11 4.65 11.06
CA SER A 523 -39.20 4.09 10.07
C SER A 523 -39.91 3.92 8.73
N VAL A 524 -39.26 4.27 7.62
CA VAL A 524 -39.72 3.92 6.27
C VAL A 524 -39.93 2.41 6.19
N VAL A 525 -41.11 2.01 5.70
CA VAL A 525 -41.67 0.66 5.79
C VAL A 525 -40.76 -0.43 5.22
N ASN A 526 -39.87 -0.11 4.26
CA ASN A 526 -39.04 -1.11 3.55
C ASN A 526 -37.52 -0.93 3.72
N ALA A 527 -37.04 -0.07 4.64
CA ALA A 527 -35.62 0.27 4.73
C ALA A 527 -34.68 -0.92 5.00
N LYS A 528 -35.17 -1.99 5.65
CA LYS A 528 -34.41 -3.23 5.86
C LYS A 528 -34.29 -4.03 4.57
N GLU A 529 -35.40 -4.23 3.87
CA GLU A 529 -35.46 -4.95 2.59
C GLU A 529 -34.61 -4.28 1.51
N ASP A 530 -34.62 -2.95 1.44
CA ASP A 530 -33.82 -2.19 0.47
C ASP A 530 -32.30 -2.34 0.71
N ILE A 531 -31.87 -2.48 1.97
CA ILE A 531 -30.48 -2.70 2.33
C ILE A 531 -30.07 -4.16 2.09
N ASP A 532 -30.95 -5.12 2.36
CA ASP A 532 -30.74 -6.53 2.00
C ASP A 532 -30.63 -6.69 0.48
N LEU A 533 -31.47 -6.00 -0.29
CA LEU A 533 -31.42 -5.94 -1.74
C LEU A 533 -30.12 -5.30 -2.24
N ALA A 534 -29.68 -4.18 -1.66
CA ALA A 534 -28.42 -3.55 -2.02
C ALA A 534 -27.21 -4.47 -1.80
N LYS A 535 -27.21 -5.24 -0.71
CA LYS A 535 -26.21 -6.29 -0.44
C LYS A 535 -26.32 -7.43 -1.46
N LEU A 536 -27.53 -7.90 -1.77
CA LEU A 536 -27.76 -8.97 -2.74
C LEU A 536 -27.24 -8.59 -4.13
N LEU A 537 -27.61 -7.43 -4.65
CA LEU A 537 -27.15 -6.94 -5.96
C LEU A 537 -25.64 -6.79 -6.01
N TYR A 538 -25.01 -6.32 -4.93
CA TYR A 538 -23.55 -6.28 -4.81
C TYR A 538 -22.93 -7.67 -4.93
N LEU A 539 -23.46 -8.66 -4.19
CA LEU A 539 -22.96 -10.04 -4.20
C LEU A 539 -23.20 -10.75 -5.54
N ILE A 540 -24.30 -10.47 -6.22
CA ILE A 540 -24.57 -11.01 -7.56
C ILE A 540 -23.55 -10.43 -8.55
N ALA A 541 -23.33 -9.12 -8.53
CA ALA A 541 -22.39 -8.47 -9.44
C ALA A 541 -20.93 -8.88 -9.22
N THR A 542 -20.52 -9.24 -8.00
CA THR A 542 -19.15 -9.72 -7.73
C THR A 542 -18.95 -11.18 -8.08
N LYS A 543 -20.00 -12.00 -8.02
CA LYS A 543 -19.95 -13.39 -8.48
C LYS A 543 -20.04 -13.39 -10.01
N LYS A 544 -18.92 -13.63 -10.70
CA LYS A 544 -18.82 -13.78 -12.17
C LYS A 544 -19.67 -14.95 -12.71
N LYS A 545 -21.00 -14.88 -12.58
CA LYS A 545 -21.92 -15.82 -13.22
C LYS A 545 -22.35 -15.23 -14.56
N ASN A 546 -22.21 -16.03 -15.61
CA ASN A 546 -22.80 -15.77 -16.93
C ASN A 546 -24.32 -15.90 -16.84
N THR A 547 -24.98 -14.91 -16.24
CA THR A 547 -26.45 -14.84 -16.25
C THR A 547 -26.85 -14.35 -17.64
N ARG A 548 -27.48 -15.21 -18.44
CA ARG A 548 -28.02 -14.82 -19.75
C ARG A 548 -29.38 -14.15 -19.52
N TRP A 549 -29.43 -12.83 -19.73
CA TRP A 549 -30.66 -12.04 -19.58
C TRP A 549 -31.49 -12.07 -20.87
N THR A 550 -32.81 -12.19 -20.75
CA THR A 550 -33.75 -12.23 -21.88
C THR A 550 -34.35 -10.87 -22.22
N LYS A 551 -34.29 -9.89 -21.31
CA LYS A 551 -34.67 -8.48 -21.51
C LYS A 551 -33.76 -7.58 -20.65
N SER A 552 -33.11 -6.58 -21.26
CA SER A 552 -32.24 -5.62 -20.56
C SER A 552 -32.75 -4.19 -20.77
N ASN A 553 -32.86 -3.42 -19.68
CA ASN A 553 -33.11 -1.97 -19.72
C ASN A 553 -31.87 -1.24 -19.19
N SER A 554 -31.45 -0.17 -19.86
CA SER A 554 -30.30 0.65 -19.44
C SER A 554 -30.61 1.58 -18.26
N ASN A 555 -31.88 1.75 -17.90
CA ASN A 555 -32.33 2.61 -16.80
C ASN A 555 -32.75 1.80 -15.56
N PRO A 556 -31.88 1.69 -14.53
CA PRO A 556 -32.20 0.92 -13.34
C PRO A 556 -33.27 1.59 -12.46
N PHE A 557 -33.61 2.86 -12.69
CA PHE A 557 -34.51 3.61 -11.83
C PHE A 557 -36.01 3.38 -12.11
N ILE A 558 -36.36 2.72 -13.23
CA ILE A 558 -37.74 2.50 -13.70
C ILE A 558 -38.16 1.01 -13.62
N ILE A 559 -37.23 0.11 -13.32
CA ILE A 559 -37.47 -1.34 -13.31
C ILE A 559 -38.43 -1.74 -12.18
N SER A 560 -39.43 -2.56 -12.51
CA SER A 560 -40.45 -3.09 -11.58
C SER A 560 -39.96 -4.24 -10.70
N THR A 561 -38.91 -4.96 -11.13
CA THR A 561 -38.25 -6.06 -10.40
C THR A 561 -36.79 -5.69 -10.07
N PRO A 562 -36.54 -5.04 -8.91
CA PRO A 562 -35.21 -4.55 -8.54
C PRO A 562 -34.11 -5.63 -8.42
N SER A 563 -34.49 -6.91 -8.28
CA SER A 563 -33.58 -8.07 -8.25
C SER A 563 -32.86 -8.33 -9.57
N ASP A 564 -33.38 -7.82 -10.68
CA ASP A 564 -32.90 -8.12 -12.03
C ASP A 564 -31.91 -7.05 -12.54
N VAL A 565 -31.48 -6.15 -11.66
CA VAL A 565 -30.54 -5.08 -11.99
C VAL A 565 -29.10 -5.60 -11.94
N GLU A 566 -28.43 -5.60 -13.09
CA GLU A 566 -27.00 -5.87 -13.14
C GLU A 566 -26.19 -4.62 -12.80
N LEU A 567 -25.38 -4.69 -11.74
CA LEU A 567 -24.51 -3.59 -11.32
C LEU A 567 -23.13 -3.74 -11.91
N LYS A 568 -22.63 -2.69 -12.57
CA LYS A 568 -21.22 -2.59 -12.94
C LYS A 568 -20.40 -2.23 -11.70
N ILE A 569 -19.62 -3.17 -11.17
CA ILE A 569 -18.75 -2.95 -10.01
C ILE A 569 -17.28 -3.09 -10.39
N ASN A 570 -16.47 -2.09 -10.05
CA ASN A 570 -15.02 -2.10 -10.22
C ASN A 570 -14.33 -1.33 -9.09
N ASN A 571 -13.00 -1.24 -9.15
CA ASN A 571 -12.20 -0.54 -8.14
C ASN A 571 -12.55 0.95 -7.98
N GLN A 572 -13.17 1.58 -8.99
CA GLN A 572 -13.54 3.01 -8.95
C GLN A 572 -14.81 3.27 -8.14
N ASN A 573 -15.78 2.34 -8.13
CA ASN A 573 -17.06 2.54 -7.44
C ASN A 573 -17.33 1.58 -6.27
N ARG A 574 -16.59 0.47 -6.14
CA ARG A 574 -16.73 -0.50 -5.03
C ARG A 574 -16.75 0.17 -3.67
N PHE A 575 -15.80 1.06 -3.40
CA PHE A 575 -15.70 1.73 -2.10
C PHE A 575 -16.91 2.63 -1.83
N THR A 576 -17.36 3.40 -2.82
CA THR A 576 -18.53 4.28 -2.69
C THR A 576 -19.81 3.47 -2.43
N ILE A 577 -20.00 2.38 -3.16
CA ILE A 577 -21.13 1.46 -2.99
C ILE A 577 -21.13 0.86 -1.57
N LEU A 578 -20.03 0.23 -1.16
CA LEU A 578 -19.91 -0.39 0.16
C LEU A 578 -20.05 0.64 1.30
N ARG A 579 -19.49 1.83 1.13
CA ARG A 579 -19.63 2.92 2.11
C ARG A 579 -21.09 3.34 2.27
N ASN A 580 -21.85 3.47 1.19
CA ASN A 580 -23.27 3.81 1.26
C ASN A 580 -24.08 2.72 1.97
N ILE A 581 -23.81 1.44 1.65
CA ILE A 581 -24.44 0.30 2.34
C ILE A 581 -24.11 0.33 3.83
N ALA A 582 -22.83 0.48 4.19
CA ALA A 582 -22.38 0.49 5.58
C ALA A 582 -23.00 1.65 6.38
N LEU A 583 -22.97 2.87 5.85
CA LEU A 583 -23.54 4.05 6.52
C LEU A 583 -25.05 3.91 6.74
N SER A 584 -25.76 3.32 5.78
CA SER A 584 -27.21 3.12 5.92
C SER A 584 -27.55 1.95 6.84
N ALA A 585 -26.81 0.84 6.78
CA ALA A 585 -26.94 -0.28 7.71
C ALA A 585 -26.70 0.14 9.16
N PHE A 586 -25.69 1.00 9.39
CA PHE A 586 -25.43 1.57 10.72
C PHE A 586 -26.62 2.40 11.23
N LYS A 587 -27.21 3.25 10.37
CA LYS A 587 -28.36 4.08 10.73
C LYS A 587 -29.63 3.29 11.07
N ILE A 588 -29.79 2.09 10.51
CA ILE A 588 -30.93 1.20 10.78
C ILE A 588 -30.58 0.03 11.70
N GLU A 589 -29.42 0.09 12.36
CA GLU A 589 -28.95 -0.88 13.35
C GLU A 589 -28.79 -2.33 12.81
N ARG A 590 -28.55 -2.49 11.51
CA ARG A 590 -28.18 -3.78 10.88
C ARG A 590 -26.68 -4.02 10.99
N THR A 591 -26.25 -4.43 12.18
CA THR A 591 -24.84 -4.67 12.53
C THR A 591 -24.19 -5.75 11.64
N ASP A 592 -24.94 -6.77 11.25
CA ASP A 592 -24.51 -7.84 10.35
C ASP A 592 -24.06 -7.30 8.97
N ILE A 593 -24.86 -6.43 8.35
CA ILE A 593 -24.54 -5.84 7.05
C ILE A 593 -23.46 -4.76 7.17
N PHE A 594 -23.47 -3.99 8.25
CA PHE A 594 -22.42 -3.02 8.53
C PHE A 594 -21.04 -3.69 8.63
N LEU A 595 -20.92 -4.77 9.42
CA LEU A 595 -19.68 -5.51 9.58
C LEU A 595 -19.25 -6.19 8.27
N TRP A 596 -20.19 -6.79 7.55
CA TRP A 596 -19.93 -7.36 6.22
C TRP A 596 -19.39 -6.31 5.24
N ALA A 597 -20.03 -5.14 5.14
CA ALA A 597 -19.61 -4.09 4.22
C ALA A 597 -18.22 -3.55 4.60
N CYS A 598 -17.93 -3.38 5.89
CA CYS A 598 -16.60 -3.01 6.38
C CYS A 598 -15.54 -4.06 6.02
N ALA A 599 -15.83 -5.35 6.24
CA ALA A 599 -14.92 -6.42 5.86
C ALA A 599 -14.66 -6.44 4.35
N ALA A 600 -15.72 -6.31 3.53
CA ALA A 600 -15.63 -6.29 2.07
C ALA A 600 -14.92 -5.04 1.50
N THR A 601 -14.73 -3.97 2.28
CA THR A 601 -13.90 -2.81 1.88
C THR A 601 -12.40 -3.06 2.03
N ILE A 602 -12.00 -4.05 2.82
CA ILE A 602 -10.60 -4.50 2.87
C ILE A 602 -10.38 -5.33 1.60
N PRO A 603 -9.43 -4.99 0.73
CA PRO A 603 -9.20 -5.78 -0.46
C PRO A 603 -8.83 -7.21 -0.04
N GLU A 604 -9.68 -8.17 -0.41
CA GLU A 604 -9.39 -9.59 -0.36
C GLU A 604 -8.23 -9.85 -1.32
N TRP A 605 -7.02 -9.90 -0.77
CA TRP A 605 -5.80 -10.42 -1.41
C TRP A 605 -5.54 -11.86 -0.96
N TYR A 606 -6.59 -12.62 -0.69
CA TYR A 606 -6.52 -13.99 -0.25
C TYR A 606 -7.68 -14.74 -0.89
N ASP A 607 -7.43 -15.24 -2.08
CA ASP A 607 -7.86 -16.54 -2.58
C ASP A 607 -7.40 -16.61 -4.05
N ASP A 608 -6.15 -17.04 -4.22
CA ASP A 608 -5.66 -17.91 -5.31
C ASP A 608 -4.26 -18.43 -4.93
#